data_AF-A0A6G0ZM23-F1
#
_entry.id   AF-A0A6G0ZM23-F1
#
_cell.length_a   1.000
_cell.length_b   1.000
_cell.length_c   1.000
_cell.angle_alpha   90.00
_cell.angle_beta   90.00
_cell.angle_gamma   90.00
#
_symmetry.space_group_name_H-M   'P 1'
#
loop_
_entity.id
_entity.type
_entity.pdbx_description
1 polymer ?
#
loop_
_entity_poly.entity_id
_entity_poly.type
_entity_poly.pdbx_seq_one_letter_code
_entity_poly.pdbx_strand_id
1 'polypeptide(L)' 'MLTISMYCSLALLLLFHFKCVNSDRRFYVDYEKSKFIKDSNAFRYVSGSMHYFRVPRPYCRDRIRKMKSAGLSAISL' A
#
# COMPACT_ATOMS: atom_id res chain seq x y z
N MET A 1 14.96 35.63 -7.41
CA MET A 1 14.75 34.87 -6.15
C MET A 1 13.54 33.92 -6.23
N LEU A 2 12.35 34.38 -6.64
CA LEU A 2 11.14 33.52 -6.73
C LEU A 2 11.18 32.45 -7.84
N THR A 3 11.80 32.75 -8.99
CA THR A 3 11.88 31.81 -10.13
C THR A 3 12.77 30.60 -9.83
N ILE A 4 13.94 30.82 -9.23
CA ILE A 4 14.87 29.75 -8.83
C ILE A 4 14.22 28.82 -7.79
N SER A 5 13.49 29.39 -6.82
CA SER A 5 12.73 28.60 -5.84
C SER A 5 11.65 27.75 -6.49
N MET A 6 10.93 28.30 -7.49
CA MET A 6 9.91 27.57 -8.24
C MET A 6 10.50 26.40 -9.05
N TYR A 7 11.59 26.61 -9.80
CA TYR A 7 12.25 25.52 -10.52
C TYR A 7 12.82 24.44 -9.60
N CYS A 8 13.33 24.84 -8.42
CA CYS A 8 13.83 23.90 -7.42
C CYS A 8 12.69 23.03 -6.86
N SER A 9 11.53 23.62 -6.55
CA SER A 9 10.35 22.88 -6.10
C SER A 9 9.79 21.92 -7.16
N LEU A 10 9.78 22.33 -8.44
CA LEU A 10 9.35 21.47 -9.55
C LEU A 10 10.33 20.31 -9.76
N ALA A 11 11.64 20.56 -9.68
CA ALA A 11 12.66 19.51 -9.75
C ALA A 11 12.52 18.51 -8.59
N LEU A 12 12.26 18.99 -7.36
CA LEU A 12 11.99 18.14 -6.20
C LEU A 12 10.73 17.27 -6.39
N LEU A 13 9.65 17.84 -6.91
CA LEU A 13 8.42 17.11 -7.23
C LEU A 13 8.65 16.03 -8.29
N LEU A 14 9.39 16.35 -9.36
CA LEU A 14 9.72 15.40 -10.43
C LEU A 14 10.61 14.25 -9.92
N LEU A 15 11.61 14.55 -9.08
CA LEU A 15 12.47 13.53 -8.46
C LEU A 15 11.69 12.63 -7.51
N PHE A 16 10.78 13.19 -6.71
CA PHE A 16 9.90 12.41 -5.83
C PHE A 16 8.97 11.50 -6.65
N HIS A 17 8.41 12.03 -7.74
CA HIS A 17 7.56 11.26 -8.64
C HIS A 17 8.32 10.09 -9.28
N PHE A 18 9.56 10.30 -9.72
CA PHE A 18 10.38 9.25 -10.32
C PHE A 18 10.71 8.13 -9.34
N LYS A 19 10.97 8.46 -8.06
CA LYS A 19 11.16 7.45 -7.00
C LYS A 19 9.93 6.61 -6.74
N CYS A 20 8.74 7.22 -6.68
CA CYS A 20 7.49 6.51 -6.44
C CYS A 20 7.16 5.51 -7.56
N VAL A 21 7.39 5.90 -8.82
CA VAL A 21 7.11 5.07 -10.00
C VAL A 21 8.02 3.84 -10.08
N ASN A 22 9.29 3.97 -9.67
CA ASN A 22 10.28 2.89 -9.72
C ASN A 22 10.32 2.02 -8.44
N SER A 23 9.25 2.01 -7.65
CA SER A 23 9.17 1.10 -6.50
C SER A 23 9.07 -0.35 -6.99
N ASP A 24 10.14 -1.12 -6.76
CA ASP A 24 10.16 -2.56 -7.00
C ASP A 24 9.21 -3.25 -6.02
N ARG A 25 8.04 -3.68 -6.52
CA ARG A 25 6.98 -4.28 -5.71
C ARG A 25 7.35 -5.71 -5.34
N ARG A 26 7.77 -5.90 -4.11
CA ARG A 26 8.26 -7.21 -3.64
C ARG A 26 7.62 -7.60 -2.33
N PHE A 27 7.23 -8.86 -2.23
CA PHE A 27 6.74 -9.46 -1.00
C PHE A 27 7.42 -10.80 -0.79
N TYR A 28 8.16 -10.96 0.31
CA TYR A 28 8.88 -12.18 0.62
C TYR A 28 8.97 -12.42 2.13
N VAL A 29 9.37 -13.62 2.52
CA VAL A 29 9.58 -14.01 3.92
C VAL A 29 11.06 -13.90 4.23
N ASP A 30 11.40 -13.10 5.23
CA ASP A 30 12.72 -13.09 5.86
C ASP A 30 12.68 -14.13 7.00
N TYR A 31 13.26 -15.31 6.74
CA TYR A 31 13.27 -16.43 7.68
C TYR A 31 14.19 -16.17 8.88
N GLU A 32 15.31 -15.46 8.69
CA GLU A 32 16.23 -15.12 9.77
C GLU A 32 15.57 -14.20 10.80
N LYS A 33 14.82 -13.21 10.32
CA LYS A 33 14.12 -12.23 11.19
C LYS A 33 12.68 -12.61 11.48
N SER A 34 12.19 -13.73 10.93
CA SER A 34 10.82 -14.22 11.06
C SER A 34 9.76 -13.15 10.74
N LYS A 35 9.95 -12.42 9.64
CA LYS A 35 9.09 -11.29 9.23
C LYS A 35 8.73 -11.39 7.76
N PHE A 36 7.56 -10.85 7.41
CA PHE A 36 7.28 -10.53 6.01
C PHE A 36 7.95 -9.21 5.67
N ILE A 37 8.53 -9.14 4.47
CA ILE A 37 9.07 -7.91 3.91
C ILE A 37 8.19 -7.52 2.73
N LYS A 38 7.71 -6.27 2.75
CA LYS A 38 6.96 -5.65 1.66
C LYS A 38 7.68 -4.38 1.22
N ASP A 39 8.06 -4.32 -0.04
CA ASP A 39 8.69 -3.14 -0.65
C ASP A 39 9.88 -2.63 0.18
N SER A 40 10.79 -3.55 0.55
CA SER A 40 11.97 -3.35 1.43
C SER A 40 11.70 -3.02 2.90
N ASN A 41 10.44 -2.99 3.34
CA ASN A 41 10.05 -2.69 4.71
C ASN A 41 9.47 -3.90 5.44
N ALA A 42 9.74 -4.02 6.75
CA ALA A 42 9.09 -5.03 7.57
C ALA A 42 7.57 -4.81 7.58
N PHE A 43 6.82 -5.86 7.32
CA PHE A 43 5.37 -5.83 7.15
C PHE A 43 4.69 -6.87 8.03
N ARG A 44 3.61 -6.46 8.68
CA ARG A 44 2.69 -7.35 9.39
C ARG A 44 1.30 -7.09 8.88
N TYR A 45 0.67 -8.11 8.29
CA TYR A 45 -0.72 -7.97 7.86
C TYR A 45 -1.66 -8.18 9.04
N VAL A 46 -2.72 -7.40 9.08
CA VAL A 46 -3.94 -7.66 9.86
C VAL A 46 -5.03 -7.96 8.85
N SER A 47 -5.52 -9.19 8.85
CA SER A 47 -6.53 -9.66 7.90
C SER A 47 -7.90 -9.85 8.55
N GLY A 48 -8.94 -9.80 7.74
CA GLY A 48 -10.27 -10.26 8.10
C GLY A 48 -10.81 -11.23 7.06
N SER A 49 -11.66 -12.16 7.48
CA SER A 49 -12.28 -13.14 6.59
C SER A 49 -13.49 -12.53 5.88
N MET A 50 -13.50 -12.57 4.55
CA MET A 50 -14.62 -12.15 3.72
C MET A 50 -14.83 -13.15 2.60
N HIS A 51 -15.80 -14.02 2.78
CA HIS A 51 -16.20 -14.97 1.76
C HIS A 51 -17.00 -14.26 0.67
N TYR A 52 -16.42 -14.16 -0.54
CA TYR A 52 -17.02 -13.41 -1.66
C TYR A 52 -18.42 -13.93 -2.04
N PHE A 53 -18.68 -15.23 -1.86
CA PHE A 53 -19.97 -15.85 -2.19
C PHE A 53 -21.09 -15.48 -1.20
N ARG A 54 -20.76 -14.99 0.00
CA ARG A 54 -21.74 -14.56 1.01
C ARG A 54 -22.12 -13.08 0.90
N VAL A 55 -21.45 -12.33 0.02
CA VAL A 55 -21.67 -10.90 -0.16
C VAL A 55 -22.07 -10.64 -1.60
N PRO A 56 -23.28 -10.10 -1.86
CA PRO A 56 -23.66 -9.70 -3.20
C PRO A 56 -22.61 -8.75 -3.80
N ARG A 57 -22.21 -8.99 -5.05
CA ARG A 57 -21.13 -8.26 -5.74
C ARG A 57 -21.20 -6.72 -5.57
N PRO A 58 -22.39 -6.07 -5.63
CA PRO A 58 -22.48 -4.61 -5.44
C PRO A 58 -21.98 -4.14 -4.06
N TYR A 59 -22.12 -4.97 -3.02
CA TYR A 59 -21.73 -4.63 -1.65
C TYR A 59 -20.27 -4.95 -1.33
N CYS A 60 -19.57 -5.72 -2.16
CA CYS A 60 -18.17 -6.09 -1.88
C CYS A 60 -17.29 -4.86 -1.68
N ARG A 61 -17.44 -3.83 -2.52
CA ARG A 61 -16.66 -2.59 -2.41
C ARG A 61 -16.93 -1.86 -1.09
N ASP A 62 -18.18 -1.82 -0.65
CA ASP A 62 -18.55 -1.25 0.64
C ASP A 62 -17.94 -2.04 1.81
N ARG A 63 -18.00 -3.38 1.77
CA ARG A 63 -17.40 -4.23 2.80
C ARG A 63 -15.89 -4.06 2.87
N ILE A 64 -15.20 -4.04 1.74
CA ILE A 64 -13.74 -3.80 1.67
C ILE A 64 -13.39 -2.43 2.26
N ARG A 65 -14.17 -1.38 1.96
CA ARG A 65 -13.95 -0.04 2.53
C ARG A 65 -14.12 -0.04 4.06
N LYS A 66 -15.18 -0.66 4.56
CA LYS A 66 -15.42 -0.77 6.02
C LYS A 66 -14.31 -1.55 6.71
N MET A 67 -13.86 -2.66 6.12
CA MET A 67 -12.70 -3.43 6.60
C MET A 67 -11.43 -2.56 6.65
N LYS A 68 -11.18 -1.76 5.60
CA LYS A 68 -10.05 -0.83 5.57
C LYS A 68 -10.15 0.25 6.65
N SER A 69 -11.33 0.83 6.84
CA SER A 69 -11.60 1.81 7.91
C SER A 69 -11.47 1.21 9.30
N ALA A 70 -11.72 -0.09 9.46
CA ALA A 70 -11.48 -0.84 10.70
C ALA A 70 -9.99 -1.17 10.94
N GLY A 71 -9.08 -0.73 10.06
CA GLY A 71 -7.64 -0.92 10.21
C GLY A 71 -7.09 -2.20 9.56
N LEU A 72 -7.91 -2.95 8.81
CA LEU A 72 -7.43 -4.15 8.12
C LEU A 72 -6.56 -3.79 6.91
N SER A 73 -5.48 -4.56 6.73
CA SER A 73 -4.51 -4.39 5.64
C SER A 73 -4.63 -5.47 4.55
N ALA A 74 -5.33 -6.56 4.85
CA ALA A 74 -5.51 -7.71 3.96
C ALA A 74 -6.89 -8.35 4.16
N ILE A 75 -7.30 -9.19 3.21
CA ILE A 75 -8.54 -9.96 3.25
C ILE A 75 -8.20 -11.42 3.00
N SER A 76 -8.79 -12.29 3.81
CA SER A 76 -8.78 -13.74 3.62
C SER A 76 -10.13 -14.16 3.02
N LEU A 77 -10.11 -14.92 1.92
CA LEU A 77 -11.31 -15.32 1.17
C LEU A 77 -11.84 -16.69 1.58
#